data_AF-A0A940J9W9-F1
#
_entry.id   AF-A0A940J9W9-F1
#
_cell.length_a   1.000
_cell.length_b   1.000
_cell.length_c   1.000
_cell.angle_alpha   90.00
_cell.angle_beta   90.00
_cell.angle_gamma   90.00
#
_symmetry.space_group_name_H-M   'P 1'
#
loop_
_entity.id
_entity.type
_entity.pdbx_description
1 polymer ?
#
loop_
_entity_poly.entity_id
_entity_poly.type
_entity_poly.pdbx_seq_one_letter_code
_entity_poly.pdbx_strand_id
1 'polypeptide(L)'
;MFLLEAFTWTQLLQPQFYIDNGGLWLVLFIVFAETGLFAGFFLPGDSLLFVSGIFSTQLAASFYDTGSDFANLVLIIVLTSIAGIVGNTVGYWFGRRIGPAMYHWKDRFLFKQRYLHQAKEFYDKHGGGAIVFARFLPVIRPFAP
;
A
#
# COMPACT_ATOMS: atom_id res chain seq x y z
N MET A 1 0.15 -29.41 -22.63
CA MET A 1 1.60 -29.13 -22.47
C MET A 1 1.92 -27.80 -23.13
N PHE A 2 1.42 -26.69 -22.57
CA PHE A 2 1.59 -25.32 -23.12
C PHE A 2 1.51 -24.22 -22.04
N LEU A 3 1.40 -24.59 -20.76
CA LEU A 3 1.04 -23.68 -19.66
C LEU A 3 2.22 -23.31 -18.73
N LEU A 4 3.46 -23.70 -19.04
CA LEU A 4 4.60 -23.53 -18.11
C LEU A 4 5.84 -22.83 -18.69
N GLU A 5 5.86 -22.40 -19.95
CA GLU A 5 7.10 -21.91 -20.58
C GLU A 5 7.30 -20.38 -20.61
N ALA A 6 6.43 -19.58 -19.99
CA ALA A 6 6.59 -18.12 -20.00
C ALA A 6 6.47 -17.46 -18.64
N PHE A 7 6.66 -18.18 -17.52
CA PHE A 7 6.75 -17.52 -16.22
C PHE A 7 8.11 -16.85 -16.06
N THR A 8 8.20 -15.61 -16.52
CA THR A 8 9.38 -14.76 -16.32
C THR A 8 9.15 -13.92 -15.08
N TRP A 9 10.07 -13.90 -14.11
CA TRP A 9 9.95 -13.13 -12.86
C TRP A 9 9.68 -11.63 -13.08
N THR A 10 10.01 -11.10 -14.26
CA THR A 10 9.69 -9.74 -14.71
C THR A 10 8.20 -9.51 -15.02
N GLN A 11 7.41 -10.55 -15.28
CA GLN A 11 5.95 -10.43 -15.48
C GLN A 11 5.21 -10.14 -14.17
N LEU A 12 5.75 -10.54 -13.02
CA LEU A 12 5.25 -10.11 -11.71
C LEU A 12 5.45 -8.60 -11.46
N LEU A 13 6.28 -7.93 -12.26
CA LEU A 13 6.41 -6.47 -12.23
C LEU A 13 5.47 -5.79 -13.23
N GLN A 14 4.82 -6.55 -14.11
CA GLN A 14 3.88 -6.02 -15.08
C GLN A 14 2.49 -5.95 -14.46
N PRO A 15 1.89 -4.76 -14.33
CA PRO A 15 0.55 -4.60 -13.78
C PRO A 15 -0.53 -5.38 -14.55
N GLN A 16 -0.29 -5.62 -15.85
CA GLN A 16 -1.19 -6.37 -16.73
C GLN A 16 -1.39 -7.82 -16.24
N PHE A 17 -0.33 -8.49 -15.76
CA PHE A 17 -0.43 -9.86 -15.25
C PHE A 17 -1.39 -9.97 -14.06
N TYR A 18 -1.40 -8.97 -13.19
CA TYR A 18 -2.27 -8.90 -12.02
C TYR A 18 -3.73 -8.63 -12.39
N ILE A 19 -3.96 -7.85 -13.43
CA ILE A 19 -5.29 -7.57 -13.95
C ILE A 19 -5.88 -8.82 -14.62
N ASP A 20 -5.08 -9.54 -15.41
CA ASP A 20 -5.52 -10.73 -16.13
C ASP A 20 -5.75 -11.96 -15.22
N ASN A 21 -4.94 -12.14 -14.17
CA ASN A 21 -5.02 -13.32 -13.29
C ASN A 21 -5.75 -13.06 -11.96
N GLY A 22 -5.71 -11.84 -11.44
CA GLY A 22 -6.25 -11.46 -10.13
C GLY A 22 -7.38 -10.44 -10.15
N GLY A 23 -7.57 -9.74 -11.28
CA GLY A 23 -8.62 -8.76 -11.48
C GLY A 23 -8.63 -7.62 -10.45
N LEU A 24 -9.81 -7.05 -10.25
CA LEU A 24 -10.02 -5.89 -9.38
C LEU A 24 -9.65 -6.16 -7.91
N TRP A 25 -9.93 -7.36 -7.41
CA TRP A 25 -9.67 -7.71 -6.01
C TRP A 25 -8.19 -7.67 -5.65
N LEU A 26 -7.33 -8.14 -6.56
CA LEU A 26 -5.90 -8.18 -6.32
C LEU A 26 -5.30 -6.76 -6.38
N VAL A 27 -5.81 -5.90 -7.26
CA VAL A 27 -5.47 -4.46 -7.30
C VAL A 27 -5.81 -3.80 -5.96
N LEU A 28 -7.04 -3.99 -5.47
CA LEU A 28 -7.48 -3.41 -4.20
C LEU A 28 -6.66 -3.94 -3.01
N PHE A 29 -6.32 -5.23 -3.03
CA PHE A 29 -5.47 -5.83 -2.00
C PHE A 29 -4.05 -5.27 -2.01
N ILE A 30 -3.44 -5.07 -3.19
CA ILE A 30 -2.10 -4.47 -3.30
C ILE A 30 -2.13 -3.03 -2.79
N VAL A 31 -3.11 -2.21 -3.18
CA VAL A 31 -3.25 -0.83 -2.70
C VAL A 31 -3.47 -0.78 -1.19
N PHE A 32 -4.32 -1.67 -0.67
CA PHE A 32 -4.51 -1.83 0.77
C PHE A 32 -3.22 -2.23 1.48
N ALA A 33 -2.44 -3.16 0.91
CA ALA A 33 -1.20 -3.63 1.49
C ALA A 33 -0.09 -2.57 1.44
N GLU A 34 0.05 -1.84 0.34
CA GLU A 34 1.00 -0.73 0.20
C GLU A 34 0.71 0.40 1.19
N THR A 35 -0.58 0.75 1.38
CA THR A 35 -0.98 1.84 2.28
C THR A 35 -1.07 1.43 3.74
N GLY A 36 -1.38 0.17 4.05
CA GLY A 36 -1.64 -0.30 5.42
C GLY A 36 -0.56 -1.21 6.04
N LEU A 37 0.20 -1.94 5.23
CA LEU A 37 1.25 -2.84 5.69
C LEU A 37 2.62 -2.23 5.35
N PHE A 38 3.48 -2.04 6.35
CA PHE A 38 4.89 -1.65 6.15
C PHE A 38 5.64 -2.51 5.11
N ALA A 39 5.18 -3.75 4.90
CA ALA A 39 5.73 -4.69 3.93
C ALA A 39 5.36 -4.39 2.47
N GLY A 40 4.38 -3.52 2.22
CA GLY A 40 3.91 -3.19 0.88
C GLY A 40 4.81 -2.26 0.08
N PHE A 41 5.90 -1.73 0.67
CA PHE A 41 6.89 -0.88 -0.04
C PHE A 41 7.54 -1.56 -1.26
N PHE A 42 7.53 -2.89 -1.31
CA PHE A 42 8.08 -3.65 -2.44
C PHE A 42 7.06 -3.91 -3.57
N LEU A 43 5.78 -3.61 -3.37
CA LEU A 43 4.74 -3.84 -4.37
C LEU A 43 4.64 -2.62 -5.30
N PRO A 44 4.49 -2.81 -6.63
CA PRO A 44 4.43 -1.72 -7.59
C PRO A 44 3.04 -1.06 -7.63
N GLY A 45 2.55 -0.53 -6.52
CA GLY A 45 1.18 -0.03 -6.39
C GLY A 45 0.89 1.20 -7.26
N ASP A 46 1.78 2.21 -7.29
CA ASP A 46 1.62 3.40 -8.14
C ASP A 46 1.48 3.07 -9.63
N SER A 47 2.33 2.16 -10.13
CA SER A 47 2.28 1.72 -11.52
C SER A 47 1.03 0.88 -11.80
N LEU A 48 0.59 0.11 -10.80
CA LEU A 48 -0.59 -0.74 -10.92
C LEU A 48 -1.88 0.08 -10.90
N LEU A 49 -1.94 1.16 -10.14
CA LEU A 49 -3.01 2.17 -10.21
C LEU A 49 -3.12 2.77 -11.62
N PHE A 50 -1.99 3.17 -12.21
CA PHE A 50 -1.98 3.75 -13.55
C PHE A 50 -2.53 2.76 -14.59
N VAL A 51 -2.07 1.51 -14.56
CA VAL A 51 -2.56 0.48 -15.49
C VAL A 51 -4.01 0.09 -15.18
N SER A 52 -4.43 0.07 -13.92
CA SER A 52 -5.84 -0.19 -13.56
C SER A 52 -6.80 0.87 -14.11
N GLY A 53 -6.34 2.12 -14.26
CA GLY A 53 -7.10 3.18 -14.94
C GLY A 53 -7.23 2.93 -16.44
N ILE A 54 -6.13 2.55 -17.11
CA ILE A 54 -6.12 2.22 -18.54
C ILE A 54 -7.06 1.04 -18.85
N PHE A 55 -7.05 0.02 -17.99
CA PHE A 55 -7.88 -1.19 -18.13
C PHE A 55 -9.16 -1.13 -17.29
N SER A 56 -9.62 0.07 -16.93
CA SER A 56 -10.77 0.28 -16.04
C SER A 56 -12.06 -0.37 -16.55
N THR A 57 -12.27 -0.42 -17.86
CA THR A 57 -13.41 -1.09 -18.50
C THR A 57 -13.39 -2.60 -18.30
N GLN A 58 -12.23 -3.26 -18.48
CA GLN A 58 -12.08 -4.70 -18.26
C GLN A 58 -12.21 -5.06 -16.78
N LEU A 59 -11.66 -4.22 -15.91
CA LEU A 59 -11.74 -4.40 -14.46
C LEU A 59 -13.17 -4.19 -13.94
N ALA A 60 -13.86 -3.16 -14.44
CA ALA A 60 -15.25 -2.88 -14.08
C ALA A 60 -16.20 -3.96 -14.61
N ALA A 61 -15.96 -4.51 -15.81
CA ALA A 61 -16.76 -5.62 -16.34
C ALA A 61 -16.77 -6.86 -15.41
N SER A 62 -15.71 -7.04 -14.60
CA SER A 62 -15.65 -8.12 -13.60
C SER A 62 -16.54 -7.88 -12.38
N PHE A 63 -16.99 -6.64 -12.15
CA PHE A 63 -17.74 -6.25 -10.95
C PHE A 63 -19.14 -5.72 -11.28
N TYR A 64 -19.23 -4.77 -12.21
CA TYR A 64 -20.46 -4.16 -12.68
C TYR A 64 -20.19 -3.46 -14.03
N ASP A 65 -20.76 -3.98 -15.13
CA ASP A 65 -20.68 -3.30 -16.42
C ASP A 65 -21.72 -2.17 -16.45
N THR A 66 -21.24 -0.92 -16.32
CA THR A 66 -22.10 0.26 -16.36
C THR A 66 -22.40 0.70 -17.80
N GLY A 67 -21.79 0.06 -18.81
CA GLY A 67 -21.97 0.41 -20.24
C GLY A 67 -21.38 1.77 -20.63
N SER A 68 -20.60 2.40 -19.74
CA SER A 68 -19.93 3.68 -19.96
C SER A 68 -18.52 3.64 -19.38
N ASP A 69 -17.52 3.89 -20.22
CA ASP A 69 -16.10 3.89 -19.86
C ASP A 69 -15.79 4.88 -18.72
N PHE A 70 -16.46 6.04 -18.71
CA PHE A 70 -16.26 7.04 -17.68
C PHE A 70 -16.80 6.58 -16.31
N ALA A 71 -17.96 5.93 -16.30
CA ALA A 71 -18.55 5.41 -15.06
C ALA A 71 -17.71 4.27 -14.47
N ASN A 72 -17.18 3.40 -15.34
CA ASN A 72 -16.27 2.33 -14.97
C ASN A 72 -14.98 2.88 -14.33
N LEU A 73 -14.38 3.93 -14.91
CA LEU A 73 -13.22 4.60 -14.34
C LEU A 73 -13.50 5.21 -12.96
N VAL A 74 -14.62 5.92 -12.81
CA VAL A 74 -15.04 6.51 -11.52
C VAL A 74 -15.23 5.43 -10.46
N LEU A 75 -15.82 4.29 -10.81
CA LEU A 75 -16.01 3.15 -9.91
C LEU A 75 -14.67 2.60 -9.41
N ILE A 76 -13.69 2.42 -10.29
CA ILE A 76 -12.34 1.98 -9.93
C ILE A 76 -11.67 3.00 -8.99
N ILE A 77 -11.78 4.29 -9.29
CA ILE A 77 -11.24 5.36 -8.44
C ILE A 77 -11.84 5.30 -7.03
N VAL A 78 -13.16 5.18 -6.92
CA VAL A 78 -13.87 5.13 -5.64
C VAL A 78 -13.47 3.89 -4.83
N LEU A 79 -13.51 2.70 -5.45
CA LEU A 79 -13.14 1.45 -4.76
C LEU A 79 -11.69 1.49 -4.28
N THR A 80 -10.79 1.97 -5.13
CA THR A 80 -9.36 2.02 -4.79
C THR A 80 -9.07 3.07 -3.72
N SER A 81 -9.77 4.20 -3.74
CA SER A 81 -9.71 5.21 -2.68
C SER A 81 -10.19 4.63 -1.34
N ILE A 82 -11.30 3.88 -1.34
CA ILE A 82 -11.80 3.20 -0.13
C ILE A 82 -10.76 2.19 0.38
N ALA A 83 -10.18 1.36 -0.50
CA ALA A 83 -9.15 0.41 -0.13
C ALA A 83 -7.93 1.09 0.52
N GLY A 84 -7.48 2.22 -0.04
CA GLY A 84 -6.39 3.01 0.53
C GLY A 84 -6.72 3.64 1.89
N ILE A 85 -7.94 4.17 2.07
CA ILE A 85 -8.40 4.74 3.35
C ILE A 85 -8.48 3.65 4.43
N VAL A 86 -9.02 2.48 4.08
CA VAL A 86 -9.11 1.33 4.99
C VAL A 86 -7.70 0.82 5.32
N GLY A 87 -6.80 0.75 4.34
CA GLY A 87 -5.39 0.42 4.52
C GLY A 87 -4.73 1.35 5.53
N ASN A 88 -4.81 2.66 5.31
CA ASN A 88 -4.26 3.66 6.22
C ASN A 88 -4.85 3.55 7.64
N THR A 89 -6.15 3.27 7.77
CA THR A 89 -6.80 3.09 9.08
C THR A 89 -6.29 1.84 9.80
N VAL A 90 -6.14 0.72 9.09
CA VAL A 90 -5.56 -0.52 9.64
C VAL A 90 -4.10 -0.31 10.02
N GLY A 91 -3.32 0.37 9.18
CA GLY A 91 -1.93 0.72 9.46
C GLY A 91 -1.78 1.57 10.71
N TYR A 92 -2.63 2.59 10.87
CA TYR A 92 -2.68 3.41 12.09
C TYR A 92 -3.03 2.57 13.32
N TRP A 93 -4.03 1.70 13.22
CA TRP A 93 -4.44 0.85 14.33
C TRP A 93 -3.36 -0.15 14.73
N PHE A 94 -2.70 -0.76 13.74
CA PHE A 94 -1.58 -1.67 13.92
C PHE A 94 -0.40 -0.96 14.59
N GLY A 95 -0.02 0.23 14.11
CA GLY A 95 1.02 1.06 14.71
C GLY A 95 0.69 1.48 16.14
N ARG A 96 -0.55 1.88 16.41
CA ARG A 96 -1.01 2.24 17.76
C ARG A 96 -0.98 1.06 18.73
N ARG A 97 -1.27 -0.16 18.24
CA ARG A 97 -1.30 -1.38 19.08
C ARG A 97 0.11 -1.95 19.31
N ILE A 98 1.00 -1.87 18.33
CA ILE A 98 2.35 -2.44 18.40
C ILE A 98 3.36 -1.44 18.97
N GLY A 99 3.14 -0.14 18.85
CA GLY A 99 4.02 0.89 19.39
C GLY A 99 4.40 0.67 20.88
N PRO A 100 3.44 0.45 21.79
CA PRO A 100 3.75 0.15 23.20
C PRO A 100 4.52 -1.17 23.42
N ALA A 101 4.25 -2.18 22.58
CA ALA A 101 4.92 -3.47 22.67
C ALA A 101 6.39 -3.40 22.19
N MET A 102 6.68 -2.54 21.21
CA MET A 102 8.03 -2.33 20.68
C MET A 102 9.02 -1.79 21.72
N TYR A 103 8.55 -1.08 22.75
CA TYR A 103 9.40 -0.64 23.86
C TYR A 103 9.95 -1.79 24.72
N HIS A 104 9.31 -2.96 24.69
CA HIS A 104 9.72 -4.14 25.45
C HIS A 104 10.51 -5.15 24.60
N TRP A 105 10.70 -4.89 23.31
CA TRP A 105 11.43 -5.79 22.42
C TRP A 105 12.94 -5.69 22.63
N LYS A 106 13.62 -6.83 22.69
CA LYS A 106 15.09 -6.91 22.74
C LYS A 106 15.70 -6.32 21.47
N ASP A 107 16.82 -5.62 21.62
CA ASP A 107 17.62 -5.12 20.51
C ASP A 107 17.95 -6.25 19.51
N ARG A 108 17.59 -6.04 18.24
CA ARG A 108 17.94 -6.89 17.10
C ARG A 108 18.78 -6.09 16.10
N PHE A 109 19.43 -6.79 15.16
CA PHE A 109 20.29 -6.16 14.15
C PHE A 109 19.61 -5.01 13.38
N LEU A 110 18.30 -5.15 13.10
CA LEU A 110 17.49 -4.16 12.38
C LEU A 110 16.69 -3.21 13.30
N PHE A 111 16.61 -3.50 14.60
CA PHE A 111 15.74 -2.78 15.53
C PHE A 111 16.50 -2.48 16.82
N LYS A 112 16.80 -1.20 17.06
CA LYS A 112 17.45 -0.74 18.29
C LYS A 112 16.54 0.20 19.08
N GLN A 113 16.33 -0.07 20.37
CA GLN A 113 15.50 0.76 21.26
C GLN A 113 15.98 2.22 21.31
N ARG A 114 17.28 2.48 21.13
CA ARG A 114 17.84 3.85 21.08
C ARG A 114 17.15 4.74 20.04
N TYR A 115 16.78 4.19 18.88
CA TYR A 115 16.13 4.95 17.81
C TYR A 115 14.68 5.29 18.15
N LEU A 116 13.99 4.42 18.89
CA LEU A 116 12.65 4.69 19.42
C LEU A 116 12.66 5.82 20.45
N HIS A 117 13.64 5.82 21.36
CA HIS A 117 13.77 6.89 22.35
C HIS A 117 14.14 8.23 21.69
N GLN A 118 15.08 8.22 20.74
CA GLN A 118 15.41 9.43 19.96
C GLN A 118 14.23 9.94 19.14
N ALA A 119 13.47 9.06 18.50
CA ALA A 119 12.27 9.44 17.77
C ALA A 119 11.23 10.07 18.71
N LYS A 120 10.97 9.45 19.87
CA LYS A 120 10.06 10.01 20.89
C LYS A 120 10.48 11.41 21.31
N GLU A 121 11.73 11.61 21.66
CA GLU A 121 12.27 12.90 22.10
C GLU A 121 12.24 13.95 20.98
N PHE A 122 12.50 13.53 19.73
CA PHE A 122 12.38 14.39 18.55
C PHE A 122 10.93 14.85 18.32
N TYR A 123 9.97 13.92 18.41
CA TYR A 123 8.53 14.22 18.28
C TYR A 123 8.01 15.08 19.43
N ASP A 124 8.47 14.86 20.66
CA ASP A 124 8.09 15.67 21.83
C ASP A 124 8.61 17.11 21.69
N LYS A 125 9.81 17.28 21.13
CA LYS A 125 10.45 18.59 20.91
C LYS A 125 9.87 19.37 19.72
N HIS A 126 9.48 18.70 18.63
CA HIS A 126 9.03 19.35 17.39
C HIS A 126 7.50 19.27 17.17
N GLY A 127 6.77 18.55 18.04
CA GLY A 127 5.32 18.45 18.01
C GLY A 127 4.76 17.87 16.70
N GLY A 128 3.49 18.15 16.43
CA GLY A 128 2.78 17.63 15.25
C GLY A 128 3.38 18.05 13.89
N GLY A 129 4.17 19.13 13.84
CA GLY A 129 4.87 19.55 12.63
C GLY A 129 5.84 18.49 12.11
N ALA A 130 6.54 17.79 13.01
CA ALA A 130 7.45 16.72 12.63
C ALA A 130 6.76 15.56 11.90
N ILE A 131 5.50 15.27 12.20
CA ILE A 131 4.71 14.23 11.52
C ILE A 131 4.46 14.64 10.06
N VAL A 132 4.09 15.91 9.85
CA VAL A 132 3.89 16.46 8.50
C VAL A 132 5.18 16.42 7.70
N PHE A 133 6.31 16.83 8.28
CA PHE A 133 7.61 16.78 7.61
C PHE A 133 8.11 15.34 7.34
N ALA A 134 7.86 14.40 8.25
CA ALA A 134 8.24 13.00 8.08
C ALA A 134 7.55 12.36 6.86
N ARG A 135 6.37 12.85 6.47
CA ARG A 135 5.65 12.39 5.27
C ARG A 135 6.36 12.71 3.95
N PHE A 136 7.22 13.73 3.95
CA PHE A 136 8.02 14.11 2.79
C PHE A 136 9.37 13.39 2.72
N LEU A 137 9.75 12.64 3.77
CA LEU A 137 10.98 11.85 3.83
C LEU A 137 10.65 10.38 3.50
N PRO A 138 11.00 9.86 2.31
CA PRO A 138 10.56 8.54 1.84
C PRO A 138 10.92 7.38 2.79
N VAL A 139 12.05 7.48 3.47
CA VAL A 139 12.54 6.47 4.43
C VAL A 139 11.73 6.49 5.74
N ILE A 140 11.18 7.64 6.11
CA ILE A 140 10.51 7.85 7.40
C ILE A 140 8.99 7.81 7.25
N ARG A 141 8.47 8.07 6.03
CA ARG A 141 7.04 8.03 5.69
C ARG A 141 6.32 6.75 6.13
N PRO A 142 6.90 5.53 6.04
CA PRO A 142 6.23 4.33 6.54
C PRO A 142 6.05 4.40 8.07
N PHE A 143 7.02 4.97 8.78
CA PHE A 143 7.09 5.02 10.24
C PHE A 143 6.29 6.16 10.87
N ALA A 144 5.89 7.15 10.07
CA ALA A 144 5.06 8.27 10.50
C ALA A 144 3.63 8.05 9.98
N PRO A 145 2.68 7.65 10.83
CA PRO A 145 1.27 7.55 10.44
C PRO A 145 0.66 8.92 10.12
#